data_AF-A0A820F4I9-F1
#
_entry.id   AF-A0A820F4I9-F1
#
_cell.length_a   1.000
_cell.length_b   1.000
_cell.length_c   1.000
_cell.angle_alpha   90.00
_cell.angle_beta   90.00
_cell.angle_gamma   90.00
#
_symmetry.space_group_name_H-M   'P 1'
#
loop_
_entity.id
_entity.type
_entity.pdbx_description
1 polymer ?
#
loop_
_entity_poly.entity_id
_entity_poly.type
_entity_poly.pdbx_seq_one_letter_code
_entity_poly.pdbx_strand_id
1 'polypeptide(L)' 'MVWKSTTVFGIAACCISNNTRCYVVANYYPAGNYQNQFTQNVLQPPCP' A
#
# COMPACT_ATOMS: atom_id res chain seq x y z
N MET A 1 -1.98 -2.69 4.12
CA MET A 1 -2.54 -2.53 2.76
C MET A 1 -3.78 -3.40 2.67
N VAL A 2 -4.89 -2.90 2.11
CA VAL A 2 -6.21 -3.58 2.17
C VAL A 2 -6.95 -3.68 0.85
N TRP A 3 -6.42 -3.10 -0.24
CA TRP A 3 -7.11 -3.09 -1.53
C TRP A 3 -7.11 -4.48 -2.17
N LYS A 4 -8.27 -5.16 -2.16
CA LYS A 4 -8.46 -6.56 -2.59
C LYS A 4 -7.87 -6.86 -3.97
N SER A 5 -8.02 -5.97 -4.93
CA SER A 5 -7.61 -6.22 -6.33
C SER A 5 -6.13 -6.00 -6.61
N THR A 6 -5.36 -5.40 -5.69
CA THR A 6 -3.92 -5.26 -5.89
C THR A 6 -3.25 -6.60 -5.56
N THR A 7 -2.48 -7.13 -6.50
CA THR A 7 -1.88 -8.48 -6.39
C THR A 7 -0.37 -8.47 -6.28
N VAL A 8 0.28 -7.36 -6.66
CA VAL A 8 1.73 -7.18 -6.62
C VAL A 8 2.06 -5.89 -5.90
N PHE A 9 3.08 -5.91 -5.05
CA PHE A 9 3.65 -4.72 -4.48
C PHE A 9 5.19 -4.77 -4.52
N GLY A 10 5.81 -3.60 -4.65
CA GLY A 10 7.25 -3.43 -4.58
C GLY A 10 7.59 -2.34 -3.57
N ILE A 11 8.64 -2.54 -2.79
CA ILE A 11 9.11 -1.58 -1.78
C ILE A 11 10.57 -1.26 -2.04
N ALA A 12 10.92 0.02 -1.94
CA ALA A 12 12.29 0.49 -1.88
C ALA A 12 12.47 1.45 -0.70
N ALA A 13 13.65 1.41 -0.08
CA ALA A 13 14.02 2.33 0.97
C ALA A 13 15.38 2.96 0.65
N CYS A 14 15.51 4.26 0.92
CA CYS A 14 16.77 4.99 0.83
C CYS A 14 16.95 5.83 2.10
N CYS A 15 18.02 5.60 2.83
CA CYS A 15 18.34 6.32 4.07
C CYS A 15 19.52 7.25 3.85
N ILE A 16 19.39 8.49 4.36
CA ILE A 16 20.49 9.45 4.39
C ILE A 16 21.54 8.96 5.42
N SER A 17 22.83 9.20 5.15
CA SER A 17 23.90 8.92 6.11
C SER A 17 23.58 9.49 7.49
N ASN A 18 23.80 8.67 8.54
CA ASN A 18 23.41 8.89 9.94
C ASN A 18 21.93 8.63 10.27
N ASN A 19 21.16 7.97 9.39
CA ASN A 19 19.76 7.56 9.60
C ASN A 19 18.81 8.70 10.04
N THR A 20 19.18 9.95 9.78
CA THR A 20 18.38 11.12 10.17
C THR A 20 17.07 11.20 9.38
N ARG A 21 17.06 10.61 8.16
CA ARG A 21 15.86 10.45 7.33
C ARG A 21 15.97 9.16 6.53
N CYS A 22 14.85 8.45 6.41
CA CYS A 22 14.68 7.34 5.49
C CYS A 22 13.44 7.59 4.65
N TYR A 23 13.59 7.51 3.34
CA TYR A 23 12.51 7.57 2.37
C TYR A 23 12.11 6.15 2.01
N VAL A 24 10.83 5.83 2.16
CA VAL A 24 10.27 4.54 1.77
C VAL A 24 9.25 4.80 0.67
N VAL A 25 9.40 4.10 -0.45
CA VAL A 25 8.48 4.13 -1.57
C VAL A 25 7.87 2.75 -1.71
N ALA A 26 6.54 2.70 -1.76
CA ALA A 26 5.79 1.48 -2.04
C ALA A 26 4.98 1.67 -3.33
N ASN A 27 5.13 0.75 -4.27
CA ASN A 27 4.37 0.70 -5.51
C ASN A 27 3.42 -0.50 -5.48
N TYR A 28 2.20 -0.34 -5.98
CA TYR A 28 1.11 -1.28 -5.87
C TYR A 28 0.49 -1.49 -7.26
N TYR A 29 0.37 -2.74 -7.70
CA TYR A 29 -0.20 -3.09 -9.01
C TYR A 29 -1.17 -4.29 -8.94
N PRO A 30 -2.35 -4.22 -9.58
CA PRO A 30 -3.00 -3.02 -10.12
C PRO A 30 -3.20 -1.92 -9.06
N ALA A 31 -3.23 -0.66 -9.50
CA ALA A 31 -3.42 0.48 -8.62
C ALA A 31 -4.78 0.39 -7.89
N GLY A 32 -4.83 0.97 -6.70
CA GLY A 32 -6.05 1.01 -5.88
C GLY A 32 -6.64 2.41 -5.76
N ASN A 33 -7.57 2.56 -4.81
CA ASN A 33 -8.21 3.83 -4.46
C ASN A 33 -8.97 4.49 -5.63
N TYR A 34 -9.48 3.70 -6.56
CA TYR A 34 -10.40 4.18 -7.57
C TYR A 34 -11.73 4.57 -6.95
N GLN A 35 -12.24 5.74 -7.34
CA GLN A 35 -13.56 6.20 -6.93
C GLN A 35 -14.63 5.16 -7.30
N ASN A 36 -15.63 4.99 -6.43
CA ASN A 36 -16.73 4.02 -6.56
C ASN A 36 -16.33 2.54 -6.46
N GLN A 37 -15.07 2.22 -6.12
CA GLN A 37 -14.60 0.82 -5.98
C GLN A 37 -14.26 0.41 -4.54
N PHE A 38 -14.50 1.28 -3.55
CA PHE A 38 -14.11 1.02 -2.16
C PHE A 38 -14.85 -0.16 -1.54
N THR A 39 -16.17 -0.26 -1.72
CA THR A 39 -16.97 -1.35 -1.13
C THR A 39 -16.54 -2.74 -1.61
N GLN A 40 -16.02 -2.85 -2.84
CA GLN A 40 -15.56 -4.13 -3.39
C GLN A 40 -14.12 -4.47 -2.96
N ASN A 41 -13.33 -3.46 -2.60
CA ASN A 41 -11.90 -3.61 -2.42
C ASN A 41 -11.41 -3.39 -0.99
N VAL A 42 -12.16 -2.69 -0.14
CA VAL A 42 -11.82 -2.44 1.28
C VAL A 42 -12.81 -3.21 2.14
N LEU A 43 -12.43 -4.43 2.51
CA LEU A 43 -13.29 -5.33 3.27
C LEU A 43 -13.27 -4.98 4.75
N GLN A 44 -14.35 -5.34 5.46
CA GLN A 44 -14.40 -5.20 6.91
C GLN A 44 -13.30 -6.06 7.56
N PRO A 45 -12.65 -5.56 8.63
CA PRO A 45 -11.73 -6.36 9.40
C PRO A 45 -12.48 -7.55 10.03
N PRO A 46 -11.82 -8.71 10.21
CA PRO A 46 -12.42 -9.82 10.94
C PRO A 46 -12.80 -9.38 12.36
N CYS A 47 -13.90 -9.94 12.88
CA CYS A 47 -14.31 -9.76 14.26
C CYS A 47 -13.15 -10.21 15.19
N PRO A 48 -12.81 -9.44 16.25
CA PRO A 48 -11.79 -9.83 17.23
C PRO A 48 -12.06 -11.17 17.90
#